data_AF-A0A1F7X2W7-F1
#
_entry.id   AF-A0A1F7X2W7-F1
#
_cell.length_a   1.000
_cell.length_b   1.000
_cell.length_c   1.000
_cell.angle_alpha   90.00
_cell.angle_beta   90.00
_cell.angle_gamma   90.00
#
_symmetry.space_group_name_H-M   'P 1'
#
loop_
_entity.id
_entity.type
_entity.pdbx_description
1 polymer ?
#
loop_
_entity_poly.entity_id
_entity_poly.type
_entity_poly.pdbx_seq_one_letter_code
_entity_poly.pdbx_strand_id
1 'polypeptide(L)' 'MKKKELENFRLKAIKDLEKIISEKKIDFIRVSAEMKVGKEKNLKKAKNLRHEISQLKTLLRQKVILQAETEDKKK' A
#
# COMPACT_ATOMS: atom_id res chain seq x y z
N MET A 1 -5.36 -5.01 6.08
CA MET A 1 -5.89 -3.65 6.35
C MET A 1 -7.28 -3.70 6.96
N LYS A 2 -7.52 -2.90 8.00
CA LYS A 2 -8.87 -2.66 8.54
C LYS A 2 -9.57 -1.56 7.72
N LYS A 3 -10.91 -1.56 7.67
CA LYS A 3 -11.70 -0.57 6.91
C LYS A 3 -11.35 0.89 7.29
N LYS A 4 -11.21 1.18 8.59
CA LYS A 4 -10.85 2.53 9.08
C LYS A 4 -9.47 2.99 8.60
N GLU A 5 -8.50 2.08 8.51
CA GLU A 5 -7.17 2.42 7.99
C GLU A 5 -7.23 2.79 6.51
N LEU A 6 -8.03 2.08 5.73
CA LEU A 6 -8.21 2.34 4.30
C LEU A 6 -8.79 3.74 4.05
N GLU A 7 -9.80 4.14 4.84
CA GLU A 7 -10.36 5.50 4.77
C GLU A 7 -9.31 6.56 5.13
N ASN A 8 -8.48 6.32 6.15
CA ASN A 8 -7.39 7.23 6.49
C ASN A 8 -6.39 7.38 5.34
N PHE A 9 -6.07 6.31 4.62
CA PHE A 9 -5.18 6.39 3.46
C PHE A 9 -5.77 7.16 2.30
N ARG A 10 -7.10 7.16 2.12
CA ARG A 10 -7.76 7.98 1.08
C ARG A 10 -7.54 9.48 1.29
N LEU A 11 -7.34 9.93 2.53
CA LEU A 11 -7.11 11.34 2.85
C LEU A 11 -5.65 11.79 2.64
N LYS A 12 -4.69 10.86 2.60
CA LYS A 12 -3.26 11.19 2.48
C LYS A 12 -2.86 11.68 1.09
N ALA A 13 -1.80 12.48 0.99
CA ALA A 13 -1.28 12.90 -0.31
C ALA A 13 -0.68 11.72 -1.10
N ILE A 14 -0.55 11.88 -2.42
CA ILE A 14 0.06 10.88 -3.31
C ILE A 14 1.49 10.54 -2.86
N LYS A 15 2.31 11.55 -2.56
CA LYS A 15 3.68 11.38 -2.06
C LYS A 15 3.74 10.56 -0.76
N ASP A 16 2.80 10.79 0.15
CA ASP A 16 2.73 10.04 1.40
C ASP A 16 2.36 8.57 1.15
N LEU A 17 1.42 8.33 0.23
CA LEU A 17 1.03 6.98 -0.17
C LEU A 17 2.21 6.21 -0.78
N GLU A 18 3.02 6.85 -1.62
CA GLU A 18 4.24 6.26 -2.19
C GLU A 18 5.26 5.88 -1.12
N LYS A 19 5.46 6.76 -0.14
CA LYS A 19 6.35 6.48 1.00
C LYS A 19 5.86 5.28 1.81
N ILE A 20 4.57 5.25 2.14
CA ILE A 20 3.95 4.16 2.91
C ILE A 20 4.03 2.84 2.15
N ILE A 21 3.80 2.85 0.83
CA ILE A 21 3.94 1.66 -0.03
C ILE A 21 5.40 1.15 0.03
N SER A 22 6.37 2.05 0.00
CA SER A 22 7.79 1.71 0.02
C SER A 22 8.20 1.09 1.36
N GLU A 23 7.78 1.68 2.47
CA GLU A 23 7.97 1.12 3.82
C GLU A 23 7.34 -0.27 3.95
N LYS A 24 6.09 -0.44 3.50
CA LYS A 24 5.39 -1.74 3.52
C LYS A 24 6.07 -2.80 2.65
N LYS A 25 6.69 -2.42 1.53
CA LYS A 25 7.47 -3.34 0.69
C LYS A 25 8.72 -3.83 1.40
N ILE A 26 9.44 -2.95 2.09
CA ILE A 26 10.61 -3.31 2.89
C ILE A 26 10.20 -4.30 3.98
N ASP A 27 9.10 -4.01 4.68
CA ASP A 27 8.54 -4.92 5.69
C ASP A 27 8.16 -6.27 5.09
N PHE A 28 7.51 -6.29 3.92
CA PHE A 28 7.16 -7.53 3.24
C PHE A 28 8.40 -8.36 2.90
N ILE A 29 9.45 -7.74 2.37
CA ILE A 29 10.71 -8.43 2.04
C ILE A 29 11.33 -9.03 3.30
N ARG A 30 11.44 -8.24 4.37
CA ARG A 30 11.97 -8.69 5.66
C ARG A 30 11.17 -9.88 6.20
N VAL A 31 9.85 -9.75 6.32
CA VAL A 31 8.97 -10.81 6.84
C VAL A 31 9.06 -12.05 5.95
N SER A 32 9.11 -11.88 4.63
CA SER A 32 9.24 -13.00 3.72
C SER A 32 10.58 -13.73 3.89
N ALA A 33 11.67 -13.03 4.17
CA ALA A 33 12.96 -13.64 4.46
C ALA A 33 12.93 -14.38 5.80
N GLU A 34 12.38 -13.76 6.85
CA GLU A 34 12.22 -14.37 8.18
C GLU A 34 11.35 -15.63 8.15
N MET A 35 10.30 -15.64 7.32
CA MET A 35 9.45 -16.83 7.12
C MET A 35 10.22 -17.96 6.43
N LYS A 36 11.06 -17.66 5.43
CA LYS A 36 11.85 -18.67 4.71
C LYS A 36 12.86 -19.39 5.61
N VAL A 37 13.44 -18.68 6.57
CA VAL A 37 14.38 -19.25 7.55
C VAL A 37 13.69 -19.81 8.80
N GLY A 38 12.35 -19.88 8.82
CA GLY A 38 11.57 -20.44 9.93
C GLY A 38 11.53 -19.58 11.20
N LYS A 39 12.08 -18.35 11.16
CA LYS A 39 12.08 -17.41 12.29
C LYS A 39 10.69 -16.81 12.53
N GLU A 40 9.98 -16.47 11.46
CA GLU A 40 8.60 -15.97 11.54
C GLU A 40 7.61 -17.12 11.37
N LYS A 41 6.83 -17.39 12.42
CA LYS A 41 5.82 -18.48 12.45
C LYS A 41 4.44 -18.01 12.00
N ASN A 42 4.19 -16.71 11.97
CA ASN A 42 2.91 -16.16 11.52
C ASN A 42 2.84 -16.13 9.98
N LEU A 43 2.35 -17.23 9.40
CA LEU A 43 2.21 -17.40 7.96
C LEU A 43 1.29 -16.36 7.29
N LYS A 44 0.39 -15.74 8.05
CA LYS A 44 -0.54 -14.72 7.53
C LYS A 44 0.12 -13.36 7.38
N LYS A 45 1.25 -13.10 8.05
CA LYS A 45 1.88 -11.76 8.11
C LYS A 45 2.32 -11.29 6.73
N ALA A 46 3.04 -12.11 5.97
CA ALA A 46 3.44 -11.77 4.60
C ALA A 46 2.24 -11.63 3.66
N LYS A 47 1.22 -12.49 3.79
CA LYS A 47 -0.02 -12.42 3.00
C LYS A 47 -0.76 -11.09 3.24
N ASN A 48 -0.89 -10.69 4.51
CA ASN A 48 -1.56 -9.45 4.90
C ASN A 48 -0.79 -8.22 4.39
N LEU A 49 0.53 -8.20 4.52
CA LEU A 49 1.38 -7.13 3.98
C LEU A 49 1.25 -7.02 2.46
N ARG A 50 1.24 -8.15 1.74
CA ARG A 50 1.04 -8.16 0.29
C ARG A 50 -0.31 -7.57 -0.09
N HIS A 51 -1.38 -7.95 0.62
CA HIS A 51 -2.72 -7.42 0.38
C HIS A 51 -2.80 -5.91 0.65
N GLU A 52 -2.20 -5.44 1.74
CA GLU A 52 -2.11 -4.01 2.07
C GLU A 52 -1.39 -3.21 0.99
N ILE A 53 -0.25 -3.71 0.49
CA ILE A 53 0.48 -3.08 -0.62
C ILE A 53 -0.40 -2.97 -1.86
N SER A 54 -1.14 -4.03 -2.22
CA SER A 54 -2.02 -4.00 -3.38
C SER A 54 -3.14 -2.95 -3.22
N GLN A 55 -3.79 -2.88 -2.05
CA GLN A 55 -4.82 -1.89 -1.80
C GLN A 55 -4.28 -0.45 -1.91
N LEU A 56 -3.12 -0.18 -1.32
CA LEU A 56 -2.48 1.14 -1.40
C LEU A 56 -2.10 1.52 -2.84
N LYS A 57 -1.58 0.56 -3.63
CA LYS A 57 -1.30 0.79 -5.06
C LYS A 57 -2.55 1.12 -5.85
N THR A 58 -3.67 0.44 -5.57
CA THR A 58 -4.95 0.75 -6.20
C THR A 58 -5.41 2.16 -5.86
N LEU A 59 -5.34 2.56 -4.59
CA LEU A 59 -5.68 3.93 -4.16
C LEU A 59 -4.81 4.98 -4.85
N LEU A 60 -3.50 4.74 -4.92
CA LEU A 60 -2.55 5.61 -5.61
C LEU A 60 -2.95 5.76 -7.09
N ARG A 61 -3.24 4.66 -7.78
CA ARG A 61 -3.66 4.68 -9.19
C ARG A 61 -4.97 5.45 -9.39
N GLN A 62 -5.95 5.23 -8.52
CA GLN A 62 -7.23 5.96 -8.57
C GLN A 62 -7.01 7.47 -8.44
N LYS A 63 -6.15 7.89 -7.50
CA LYS A 63 -5.83 9.32 -7.32
C LYS A 63 -5.14 9.94 -8.53
N VAL A 64 -4.19 9.23 -9.14
CA VAL A 64 -3.49 9.70 -10.33
C VAL A 64 -4.46 9.88 -11.51
N ILE A 65 -5.38 8.92 -11.72
CA ILE A 65 -6.42 9.02 -12.76
C ILE A 65 -7.33 10.23 -12.51
N LEU A 66 -7.82 10.40 -11.28
CA LEU A 66 -8.68 11.54 -10.92
C LEU A 66 -7.97 12.89 -11.12
N GLN A 67 -6.69 12.99 -10.78
CA GLN A 67 -5.92 14.21 -11.05
C GLN A 67 -5.80 14.51 -12.54
N ALA A 68 -5.47 13.50 -13.35
CA ALA A 68 -5.41 13.65 -14.80
C ALA A 68 -6.75 14.13 -15.39
N GLU A 69 -7.87 13.51 -14.98
CA GLU A 69 -9.21 13.93 -15.43
C GLU A 69 -9.57 15.37 -15.01
N THR A 70 -9.10 15.84 -13.85
CA THR A 70 -9.30 17.24 -13.43
C THR A 70 -8.44 18.23 -14.20
N GLU A 71 -7.27 17.83 -14.68
CA GLU A 71 -6.38 18.65 -15.50
C GLU A 71 -6.92 18.75 -16.93
N ASP A 72 -7.42 17.65 -17.49
CA ASP A 72 -8.01 17.62 -18.83
C ASP A 72 -9.28 18.46 -18.94
N LYS A 73 -10.12 18.52 -17.90
CA LYS A 73 -11.33 19.37 -17.86
C LYS A 73 -11.05 20.87 -17.70
N LYS A 74 -9.81 21.25 -17.37
CA LYS A 74 -9.41 22.66 -17.20
C LYS A 74 -8.78 23.25 -18.46
N LYS A 75 -8.46 22.43 -19.46
CA LYS A 75 -8.05 22.85 -20.80
C LYS A 75 -9.28 23.08 -21.68
#